data_AF-A0A1V5PZB3-F1
#
_entry.id   AF-A0A1V5PZB3-F1
#
_cell.length_a   1.000
_cell.length_b   1.000
_cell.length_c   1.000
_cell.angle_alpha   90.00
_cell.angle_beta   90.00
_cell.angle_gamma   90.00
#
_symmetry.space_group_name_H-M   'P 1'
#
loop_
_entity.id
_entity.type
_entity.pdbx_description
1 polymer ?
#
loop_
_entity_poly.entity_id
_entity_poly.type
_entity_poly.pdbx_seq_one_letter_code
_entity_poly.pdbx_strand_id
1 'polypeptide(L)' 'MENLNLSYMNRILGGDPEGKVSLLMDFTTHPEDIDDPWYTGDFGGVYKQIKEGCEALLNKCIND' A
#
# COMPACT_ATOMS: atom_id res chain seq x y z
N MET A 1 -2.63 1.40 -0.19
CA MET A 1 -3.93 2.04 -0.41
C MET A 1 -4.48 2.28 0.98
N GLU A 2 -5.42 1.52 1.52
CA GLU A 2 -5.96 1.79 2.87
C GLU A 2 -6.15 0.51 3.69
N ASN A 3 -6.18 0.63 5.02
CA ASN A 3 -6.45 -0.49 5.95
C ASN A 3 -7.74 -1.27 5.65
N LEU A 4 -8.76 -0.63 5.08
CA LEU A 4 -9.98 -1.31 4.63
C LEU A 4 -9.68 -2.34 3.54
N ASN A 5 -8.72 -2.07 2.65
CA ASN A 5 -8.32 -3.05 1.64
C ASN A 5 -7.69 -4.29 2.28
N LEU A 6 -6.87 -4.16 3.32
CA LEU A 6 -6.32 -5.31 4.06
C LEU A 6 -7.43 -6.19 4.63
N SER A 7 -8.46 -5.57 5.22
CA SER A 7 -9.59 -6.29 5.81
C SER A 7 -10.35 -7.09 4.75
N TYR A 8 -10.60 -6.49 3.58
CA TYR A 8 -11.25 -7.19 2.47
C TYR A 8 -10.38 -8.29 1.88
N MET A 9 -9.07 -8.05 1.69
CA MET A 9 -8.13 -9.05 1.19
C MET A 9 -8.05 -10.26 2.14
N ASN A 10 -7.93 -10.03 3.45
CA ASN A 10 -7.95 -11.10 4.45
C ASN A 10 -9.24 -11.93 4.37
N ARG A 11 -10.39 -11.28 4.16
CA ARG A 11 -11.67 -12.00 4.00
C ARG A 11 -11.72 -12.81 2.70
N ILE A 12 -11.23 -12.27 1.58
CA ILE A 12 -11.27 -12.92 0.26
C ILE A 12 -10.30 -14.11 0.21
N LEU A 13 -9.10 -13.93 0.77
CA LEU A 13 -8.03 -14.92 0.73
C LEU A 13 -8.12 -15.98 1.84
N GLY A 14 -8.99 -15.79 2.83
CA GLY A 14 -9.08 -16.68 4.00
C GLY A 14 -7.95 -16.46 5.01
N GLY A 15 -7.40 -15.25 5.07
CA GLY A 15 -6.25 -14.85 5.89
C GLY A 15 -4.96 -14.68 5.07
N ASP A 16 -3.86 -14.46 5.78
CA ASP A 16 -2.52 -14.29 5.21
C ASP A 16 -1.45 -15.00 6.05
N PRO A 17 -1.43 -16.34 6.08
CA PRO A 17 -0.49 -17.10 6.92
C PRO A 17 0.97 -16.98 6.47
N GLU A 18 1.21 -16.59 5.22
CA GLU A 18 2.55 -16.41 4.66
C GLU A 18 3.04 -14.96 4.73
N GLY A 19 2.24 -14.02 5.25
CA GLY A 19 2.62 -12.60 5.39
C GLY A 19 2.87 -11.91 4.06
N LYS A 20 2.12 -12.26 3.01
CA LYS A 20 2.28 -11.73 1.64
C LYS A 20 1.46 -10.46 1.39
N VAL A 21 0.50 -10.12 2.24
CA VAL A 21 -0.38 -8.97 2.10
C VAL A 21 0.17 -7.81 2.92
N SER A 22 0.40 -6.66 2.29
CA SER A 22 0.93 -5.46 2.93
C SER A 22 0.35 -4.20 2.29
N LEU A 23 0.34 -3.07 3.01
CA LEU A 23 0.03 -1.78 2.41
C LEU A 23 1.24 -1.27 1.64
N LEU A 24 0.97 -0.52 0.57
CA LEU A 24 2.04 -0.03 -0.31
C LEU A 24 3.02 0.92 0.43
N MET A 25 2.53 1.75 1.36
CA MET A 25 3.39 2.66 2.11
C MET A 25 4.13 1.98 3.27
N ASP A 26 3.79 0.73 3.63
CA ASP A 26 4.53 -0.03 4.66
C ASP A 26 6.00 -0.28 4.27
N PHE A 27 6.31 -0.16 2.98
CA PHE A 27 7.68 -0.29 2.46
C PHE A 27 8.50 1.01 2.60
N THR A 28 7.86 2.14 2.93
CA THR A 28 8.51 3.45 3.07
C THR A 28 8.97 3.72 4.51
N THR A 29 9.61 4.87 4.75
CA THR A 29 10.02 5.28 6.11
C THR A 29 8.88 5.90 6.94
N HIS A 30 7.73 6.15 6.32
CA HIS A 30 6.54 6.73 6.93
C HIS A 30 5.29 5.95 6.49
N PRO A 31 4.95 4.85 7.18
CA PRO A 31 3.77 4.08 6.83
C PRO A 31 2.50 4.93 7.04
N GLU A 32 1.66 4.98 6.01
CA GLU A 32 0.40 5.70 6.02
C GLU A 32 -0.60 5.09 5.02
N ASP A 33 -1.88 5.42 5.20
CA ASP A 33 -2.89 5.13 4.20
C ASP A 33 -2.80 6.14 3.04
N ILE A 34 -3.08 5.65 1.84
CA ILE A 34 -3.28 6.41 0.60
C ILE A 34 -4.78 6.51 0.42
N ASP A 35 -5.32 7.71 0.55
CA ASP A 35 -6.74 8.00 0.39
C ASP A 35 -7.22 7.71 -1.03
N ASP A 36 -8.51 7.39 -1.18
CA ASP A 36 -9.15 7.24 -2.49
C ASP A 36 -9.34 8.64 -3.13
N PRO A 37 -8.63 8.93 -4.25
CA PRO A 37 -8.67 10.25 -4.88
C PRO A 37 -10.03 10.56 -5.50
N TRP A 38 -10.90 9.56 -5.68
CA TRP A 38 -12.26 9.76 -6.17
C TRP A 38 -13.08 10.65 -5.23
N TYR A 39 -12.84 10.57 -3.93
CA TYR A 39 -13.58 11.35 -2.92
C TYR A 39 -12.87 12.64 -2.50
N THR A 40 -11.53 12.65 -2.53
CA THR A 40 -10.75 13.83 -2.13
C THR A 40 -10.48 14.78 -3.30
N GLY A 41 -10.48 14.29 -4.53
CA GLY A 41 -10.03 15.01 -5.72
C GLY A 41 -8.51 15.19 -5.81
N ASP A 42 -7.74 14.70 -4.83
CA ASP A 42 -6.28 14.87 -4.79
C ASP A 42 -5.54 13.70 -5.46
N PHE A 43 -5.66 13.63 -6.78
CA PHE A 43 -4.91 12.65 -7.59
C PHE A 43 -3.40 12.92 -7.56
N GLY A 44 -2.98 14.17 -7.32
CA GLY A 44 -1.58 14.57 -7.33
C GLY A 44 -0.83 14.09 -6.08
N GLY A 45 -1.44 14.23 -4.90
CA GLY A 45 -0.93 13.67 -3.65
C GLY A 45 -0.86 12.16 -3.70
N VAL A 46 -1.96 11.51 -4.10
CA VAL A 46 -2.04 10.04 -4.24
C VAL A 46 -0.98 9.50 -5.21
N TYR A 47 -0.75 10.17 -6.34
CA TYR A 47 0.32 9.77 -7.27
C TYR A 47 1.71 9.77 -6.61
N LYS A 48 2.02 10.80 -5.81
CA LYS A 48 3.33 10.88 -5.13
C LYS A 48 3.51 9.73 -4.15
N GLN A 49 2.50 9.43 -3.34
CA GLN A 49 2.53 8.32 -2.39
C GLN A 49 2.68 6.97 -3.11
N ILE A 50 1.90 6.73 -4.17
CA ILE A 50 2.01 5.50 -4.98
C ILE A 50 3.41 5.34 -5.57
N LYS A 51 3.95 6.42 -6.16
CA LYS A 51 5.29 6.41 -6.75
C LYS A 51 6.34 6.04 -5.70
N GLU A 52 6.30 6.70 -4.55
CA GLU A 52 7.25 6.45 -3.46
C GLU A 52 7.16 5.01 -2.94
N GLY A 53 5.95 4.52 -2.65
CA GLY A 53 5.77 3.16 -2.17
C GLY A 53 6.21 2.10 -3.19
N CYS A 54 5.99 2.34 -4.49
CA CYS A 54 6.52 1.48 -5.55
C CYS A 54 8.06 1.50 -5.63
N GLU A 55 8.69 2.66 -5.52
CA GLU A 55 10.15 2.81 -5.50
C GLU A 55 10.74 2.08 -4.28
N ALA A 56 10.11 2.20 -3.12
CA ALA A 56 10.53 1.54 -1.89
C ALA A 56 10.36 0.01 -1.94
N LEU A 57 9.22 -0.48 -2.46
CA LEU A 57 8.98 -1.90 -2.69
C LEU A 57 10.01 -2.49 -3.67
N LEU A 58 10.26 -1.80 -4.78
CA LEU A 58 11.26 -2.25 -5.75
C LEU A 58 12.64 -2.36 -5.11
N ASN A 59 13.06 -1.34 -4.35
CA ASN A 59 14.31 -1.36 -3.61
C ASN A 59 14.40 -2.54 -2.64
N LYS A 60 13.31 -2.87 -1.94
CA LYS A 60 13.26 -4.06 -1.10
C LYS A 60 13.48 -5.34 -1.92
N CYS A 61 12.73 -5.53 -3.01
CA CYS A 61 12.82 -6.74 -3.84
C CYS A 61 14.18 -6.97 -4.51
N ILE A 62 14.94 -5.91 -4.80
CA ILE A 62 16.26 -6.04 -5.44
C ILE A 62 17.43 -6.16 -4.45
N ASN A 63 17.21 -5.81 -3.18
CA ASN A 63 18.23 -5.85 -2.14
C ASN A 63 18.00 -6.93 -1.07
N ASP A 64 16.83 -7.57 -1.07
CA ASP A 64 16.54 -8.82 -0.33
C ASP A 64 17.15 -10.05 -1.05
#